data_AF-A0A1V6D2N8-F1
#
_entry.id   AF-A0A1V6D2N8-F1
#
_cell.length_a   1.000
_cell.length_b   1.000
_cell.length_c   1.000
_cell.angle_alpha   90.00
_cell.angle_beta   90.00
_cell.angle_gamma   90.00
#
_symmetry.space_group_name_H-M   'P 1'
#
loop_
_entity.id
_entity.type
_entity.pdbx_description
1 polymer ?
#
loop_
_entity_poly.entity_id
_entity_poly.type
_entity_poly.pdbx_seq_one_letter_code
_entity_poly.pdbx_strand_id
1 'polypeptide(L)'
;MRQIIVDFGYFEVLGGRLPLQVYGYGLMMVLGFLTAIYLAQWRARRSGESPDVILHCGLLALAGGVIGARVAYVIQHWDQFASSTNLMGAMLNVTSGGLIYYGGVILASLLVVLFLWYKKVPLRRYLDIVAVSLMVGLAFGRAGCLLNGCCYGGQTSEHDALGMRFPLYSQPLVKLSSSPGPFADSTEGPSPVYSHQYQRNQIQPDARLMLLGDRLRLPREFHARLQGDQMATLLAPADRVEKGFHDLAGPDARVSQEEWERGLQSAGGFLRGSESWTEAMMFDRNGDAHLNLGEAREYLAARLESLRHRFDANVNGALEPAETQAANAWLQSDLYELAAHQWSHKVKPAQLLALVNALLLAGILAAFYRLRTREGQVFALLLILYPVTRFILESIRDDNPHNLLQGVLTHNQYTSVVMAGAGIVLFLALKRFPASAGPGWAQRAALSGAEGKTARRGKND
;
A
#
# COMPACT_ATOMS: atom_id res chain seq x y z
N MET A 1 4.82 4.87 1.48
CA MET A 1 3.90 4.99 2.63
C MET A 1 3.61 3.65 3.28
N ARG A 2 3.97 3.48 4.56
CA ARG A 2 3.12 2.69 5.46
C ARG A 2 2.13 3.69 6.05
N GLN A 3 0.88 3.72 5.60
CA GLN A 3 -0.07 4.71 6.12
C GLN A 3 -0.40 4.31 7.57
N ILE A 4 0.20 5.02 8.52
CA ILE A 4 -0.12 4.90 9.95
C ILE A 4 -1.43 5.65 10.16
N ILE A 5 -2.49 4.92 10.51
CA ILE A 5 -3.78 5.52 10.86
C ILE A 5 -3.72 6.07 12.29
N VAL A 6 -3.06 5.33 13.19
CA VAL A 6 -2.90 5.71 14.59
C VAL A 6 -1.48 5.35 15.04
N ASP A 7 -0.76 6.31 15.59
CA ASP A 7 0.53 6.11 16.26
C ASP A 7 0.33 6.29 17.76
N PHE A 8 0.57 5.22 18.52
CA PHE A 8 0.50 5.24 19.99
C PHE A 8 1.87 5.50 20.63
N GLY A 9 2.90 5.79 19.83
CA GLY A 9 4.27 5.97 20.29
C GLY A 9 4.97 4.64 20.61
N TYR A 10 5.97 4.71 21.49
CA TYR A 10 6.79 3.57 21.87
C TYR A 10 6.34 3.02 23.23
N PHE A 11 6.21 1.69 23.30
CA PHE A 11 6.05 0.98 24.56
C PHE A 11 7.37 0.33 24.94
N GLU A 12 7.80 0.54 26.19
CA GLU A 12 8.94 -0.17 26.76
C GLU A 12 8.47 -1.53 27.28
N VAL A 13 8.89 -2.60 26.61
CA VAL A 13 8.57 -3.99 27.00
C VAL A 13 9.89 -4.75 27.08
N LEU A 14 10.18 -5.33 28.26
CA LEU A 14 11.37 -6.16 28.52
C LEU A 14 12.69 -5.47 28.12
N GLY A 15 12.82 -4.16 28.38
CA GLY A 15 14.02 -3.37 28.06
C GLY A 15 14.18 -3.00 26.58
N GLY A 16 13.22 -3.35 25.71
CA GLY A 16 13.17 -2.93 24.32
C GLY A 16 12.07 -1.89 24.07
N ARG A 17 12.35 -0.90 23.20
CA ARG A 17 11.35 0.08 22.73
C ARG A 17 10.66 -0.44 21.48
N LEU A 18 9.37 -0.74 21.58
CA LEU A 18 8.55 -1.21 20.46
C LEU A 18 7.55 -0.12 20.02
N PRO A 19 7.60 0.34 18.76
CA PRO A 19 6.61 1.27 18.24
C PRO A 19 5.26 0.56 18.04
N LEU A 20 4.18 1.12 18.59
CA LEU A 20 2.82 0.62 18.38
C LEU A 20 2.09 1.50 17.36
N GLN A 21 2.18 1.09 16.10
CA GLN A 21 1.58 1.79 14.96
C GLN A 21 0.52 0.91 14.28
N VAL A 22 -0.67 1.48 14.06
CA VAL A 22 -1.75 0.80 13.33
C VAL A 22 -1.70 1.20 11.86
N TYR A 23 -1.36 0.24 11.01
CA TYR A 23 -1.30 0.46 9.57
C TYR A 23 -2.64 0.19 8.88
N GLY A 24 -3.02 1.04 7.92
CA GLY A 24 -4.30 0.91 7.22
C GLY A 24 -4.49 -0.38 6.44
N TYR A 25 -3.44 -0.87 5.79
CA TYR A 25 -3.47 -2.18 5.12
C TYR A 25 -3.77 -3.33 6.10
N GLY A 26 -3.02 -3.37 7.22
CA GLY A 26 -3.17 -4.40 8.25
C GLY A 26 -4.56 -4.37 8.88
N LEU A 27 -5.06 -3.17 9.20
CA LEU A 27 -6.41 -2.98 9.72
C LEU A 27 -7.48 -3.53 8.77
N MET A 28 -7.42 -3.17 7.49
CA MET A 28 -8.37 -3.67 6.50
C MET A 28 -8.26 -5.19 6.30
N MET A 29 -7.06 -5.77 6.36
CA MET A 29 -6.87 -7.22 6.30
C MET A 29 -7.55 -7.93 7.48
N VAL A 30 -7.40 -7.41 8.70
CA VAL A 30 -8.07 -7.97 9.90
C VAL A 30 -9.58 -7.84 9.77
N LEU A 31 -10.10 -6.66 9.42
CA LEU A 31 -11.54 -6.45 9.21
C LEU A 31 -12.10 -7.36 8.10
N GLY A 32 -11.34 -7.54 7.01
CA GLY A 32 -11.68 -8.43 5.92
C GLY A 32 -11.77 -9.89 6.36
N PHE A 33 -10.79 -10.37 7.12
CA PHE A 33 -10.79 -11.73 7.68
C PHE A 33 -11.98 -11.94 8.63
N LEU A 34 -12.19 -11.05 9.60
CA LEU A 34 -13.29 -11.15 10.56
C LEU A 34 -14.65 -11.13 9.86
N THR A 35 -14.83 -10.22 8.89
CA THR A 35 -16.07 -10.12 8.10
C THR A 35 -16.31 -11.38 7.27
N ALA A 36 -15.26 -11.90 6.61
CA ALA A 36 -15.36 -13.13 5.82
C ALA A 36 -15.72 -14.35 6.69
N ILE A 37 -15.10 -14.50 7.86
CA ILE A 37 -15.40 -15.59 8.80
C ILE A 37 -16.82 -15.45 9.33
N TYR A 38 -17.21 -14.27 9.79
CA TYR A 38 -18.57 -14.01 10.27
C TYR A 38 -19.61 -14.36 9.21
N LEU A 39 -19.42 -13.87 7.97
CA LEU A 39 -20.33 -14.14 6.87
C LEU A 39 -20.35 -15.63 6.51
N ALA A 40 -19.20 -16.30 6.49
CA ALA A 40 -19.12 -17.73 6.19
C ALA A 40 -19.80 -18.57 7.28
N GLN A 41 -19.64 -18.24 8.56
CA GLN A 41 -20.35 -18.88 9.67
C GLN A 41 -21.85 -18.67 9.56
N TRP A 42 -22.30 -17.43 9.28
CA TRP A 42 -23.72 -17.13 9.09
C TRP A 42 -24.32 -17.95 7.94
N ARG A 43 -23.60 -18.07 6.82
CA ARG A 43 -23.99 -18.91 5.68
C ARG A 43 -23.97 -20.41 6.01
N ALA A 44 -23.02 -20.87 6.82
CA ALA A 44 -22.98 -22.25 7.30
C ALA A 44 -24.20 -22.58 8.15
N ARG A 45 -24.55 -21.74 9.14
CA ARG A 45 -25.79 -21.88 9.95
C ARG A 45 -27.03 -21.97 9.08
N ARG A 46 -27.15 -21.07 8.10
CA ARG A 46 -28.26 -21.04 7.12
C ARG A 46 -28.33 -22.30 6.24
N SER A 47 -27.21 -22.99 6.07
CA SER A 47 -27.11 -24.21 5.25
C SER A 47 -27.27 -25.50 6.06
N GLY A 48 -27.45 -25.40 7.38
CA GLY A 48 -27.48 -26.56 8.29
C GLY A 48 -26.09 -27.13 8.58
N GLU A 49 -25.03 -26.38 8.30
CA GLU A 49 -23.63 -26.78 8.49
C GLU A 49 -23.04 -26.17 9.76
N SER A 50 -22.06 -26.86 10.34
CA SER A 50 -21.41 -26.42 11.58
C SER A 50 -20.57 -25.15 11.37
N PRO A 51 -20.81 -24.07 12.13
CA PRO A 51 -20.01 -22.84 12.05
C PRO A 51 -18.59 -23.02 12.59
N ASP A 52 -18.39 -23.95 13.51
CA ASP A 52 -17.09 -24.23 14.11
C ASP A 52 -16.09 -24.76 13.09
N VAL A 53 -16.55 -25.55 12.11
CA VAL A 53 -15.70 -26.00 11.00
C VAL A 53 -15.18 -24.82 10.19
N ILE A 54 -16.00 -23.79 9.96
CA ILE A 54 -15.57 -22.56 9.27
C ILE A 54 -14.50 -21.82 10.08
N LEU A 55 -14.65 -21.71 11.40
CA LEU A 55 -13.67 -21.06 12.25
C LEU A 55 -12.32 -21.78 12.21
N HIS A 56 -12.33 -23.11 12.37
CA HIS A 56 -11.13 -23.92 12.29
C HIS A 56 -10.46 -23.82 10.92
N CYS A 57 -11.23 -23.86 9.83
CA CYS A 57 -10.70 -23.63 8.48
C CYS A 57 -10.07 -22.23 8.35
N GLY A 58 -10.72 -21.20 8.89
CA GLY A 58 -10.21 -19.84 8.89
C GLY A 58 -8.87 -19.68 9.61
N LEU A 59 -8.78 -20.24 10.82
CA LEU A 59 -7.55 -20.20 11.62
C LEU A 59 -6.42 -21.01 10.98
N LEU A 60 -6.73 -22.20 10.44
CA LEU A 60 -5.77 -23.01 9.69
C LEU A 60 -5.30 -22.31 8.41
N ALA A 61 -6.21 -21.63 7.70
CA ALA A 61 -5.86 -20.88 6.50
C ALA A 61 -4.99 -19.66 6.83
N LEU A 62 -5.25 -18.97 7.95
CA LEU A 62 -4.43 -17.86 8.42
C LEU A 62 -3.01 -18.34 8.80
N ALA A 63 -2.91 -19.37 9.64
CA ALA A 63 -1.64 -19.94 10.06
C ALA A 63 -0.84 -20.54 8.88
N GLY A 64 -1.49 -21.39 8.08
CA GLY A 64 -0.90 -21.97 6.88
C GLY A 64 -0.53 -20.93 5.82
N GLY A 65 -1.31 -19.85 5.72
CA GLY A 65 -1.04 -18.73 4.82
C GLY A 65 0.26 -18.00 5.18
N VAL A 66 0.42 -17.64 6.46
CA VAL A 66 1.63 -16.95 6.93
C VAL A 66 2.86 -17.88 6.84
N ILE A 67 2.74 -19.12 7.34
CA ILE A 67 3.84 -20.09 7.33
C ILE A 67 4.24 -20.42 5.89
N GLY A 68 3.27 -20.73 5.03
CA GLY A 68 3.53 -21.11 3.64
C GLY A 68 4.14 -19.96 2.84
N ALA A 69 3.67 -18.73 3.07
CA ALA A 69 4.22 -17.55 2.42
C ALA A 69 5.67 -17.28 2.84
N ARG A 70 6.00 -17.53 4.12
CA ARG A 70 7.37 -17.38 4.63
C ARG A 70 8.29 -18.48 4.11
N VAL A 71 7.85 -19.74 4.15
CA VAL A 71 8.63 -20.87 3.64
C VAL A 71 8.95 -20.68 2.16
N ALA A 72 7.96 -20.31 1.34
CA ALA A 72 8.22 -20.04 -0.08
C ALA A 72 9.22 -18.89 -0.28
N TYR A 73 9.15 -17.84 0.53
CA TYR A 73 10.11 -16.73 0.48
C TYR A 73 11.54 -17.21 0.76
N VAL A 74 11.72 -17.97 1.84
CA VAL A 74 13.03 -18.53 2.24
C VAL A 74 13.59 -19.45 1.17
N ILE A 75 12.75 -20.30 0.57
CA ILE A 75 13.18 -21.20 -0.52
C ILE A 75 13.64 -20.39 -1.74
N GLN A 76 12.89 -19.36 -2.13
CA GLN A 76 13.23 -18.58 -3.32
C GLN A 76 14.47 -17.69 -3.12
N HIS A 77 14.75 -17.27 -1.89
CA HIS A 77 15.88 -16.40 -1.56
C HIS A 77 16.94 -17.15 -0.74
N TRP A 78 17.05 -18.46 -0.93
CA TRP A 78 17.90 -19.35 -0.11
C TRP A 78 19.34 -18.85 0.01
N ASP A 79 19.90 -18.33 -1.08
CA ASP A 79 21.27 -17.82 -1.12
C ASP A 79 21.51 -16.65 -0.14
N GLN A 80 20.48 -15.84 0.14
CA GLN A 80 20.55 -14.74 1.12
C GLN A 80 20.45 -15.23 2.56
N PHE A 81 19.79 -16.37 2.79
CA PHE A 81 19.66 -16.96 4.12
C PHE A 81 20.85 -17.85 4.47
N ALA A 82 21.44 -18.55 3.50
CA ALA A 82 22.56 -19.46 3.68
C ALA A 82 23.83 -18.76 4.20
N SER A 83 23.98 -17.46 3.94
CA SER A 83 25.08 -16.62 4.43
C SER A 83 24.84 -15.98 5.80
N SER A 84 23.65 -16.18 6.40
CA SER A 84 23.28 -15.53 7.67
C SER A 84 23.85 -16.25 8.90
N THR A 85 24.40 -15.47 9.85
CA THR A 85 24.97 -15.97 11.11
C THR A 85 23.95 -16.54 12.10
N ASN A 86 22.65 -16.23 11.94
CA ASN A 86 21.55 -16.80 12.72
C ASN A 86 20.38 -17.22 11.82
N LEU A 87 20.55 -18.37 11.18
CA LEU A 87 19.62 -18.94 10.21
C LEU A 87 18.19 -19.07 10.76
N MET A 88 18.04 -19.61 11.98
CA MET A 88 16.72 -19.90 12.55
C MET A 88 15.98 -18.62 12.96
N GLY A 89 16.69 -17.64 13.52
CA GLY A 89 16.14 -16.31 13.82
C GLY A 89 15.72 -15.57 12.56
N ALA A 90 16.53 -15.62 11.49
CA ALA A 90 16.22 -14.99 10.21
C ALA A 90 15.00 -15.63 9.53
N MET A 91 14.86 -16.96 9.59
CA MET A 91 13.72 -17.68 9.00
C MET A 91 12.39 -17.32 9.70
N LEU A 92 12.38 -17.21 11.03
CA LEU A 92 11.18 -16.94 11.83
C LEU A 92 10.80 -15.47 11.92
N ASN A 93 11.70 -14.56 11.53
CA ASN A 93 11.44 -13.13 11.60
C ASN A 93 10.46 -12.68 10.49
N VAL A 94 9.15 -12.80 10.75
CA VAL A 94 8.07 -12.41 9.83
C VAL A 94 7.79 -10.90 9.84
N THR A 95 8.04 -10.23 10.98
CA THR A 95 7.83 -8.77 11.17
C THR A 95 8.66 -7.90 10.23
N SER A 96 9.72 -8.51 9.74
CA SER A 96 10.63 -8.08 8.69
C SER A 96 10.04 -7.79 7.31
N GLY A 97 8.93 -8.44 6.96
CA GLY A 97 8.50 -8.59 5.56
C GLY A 97 9.09 -9.84 4.90
N GLY A 98 8.90 -9.97 3.57
CA GLY A 98 9.32 -11.15 2.81
C GLY A 98 8.32 -12.31 2.91
N LEU A 99 7.17 -12.14 2.26
CA LEU A 99 6.09 -13.13 2.18
C LEU A 99 5.69 -13.32 0.73
N ILE A 100 5.68 -14.57 0.27
CA ILE A 100 5.28 -14.92 -1.09
C ILE A 100 3.84 -15.42 -1.09
N TYR A 101 2.96 -14.71 -1.81
CA TYR A 101 1.53 -14.99 -1.84
C TYR A 101 1.18 -16.44 -2.23
N TYR A 102 1.78 -16.97 -3.30
CA TYR A 102 1.43 -18.32 -3.78
C TYR A 102 1.81 -19.42 -2.77
N GLY A 103 2.92 -19.26 -2.04
CA GLY A 103 3.30 -20.17 -0.97
C GLY A 103 2.25 -20.25 0.14
N GLY A 104 1.70 -19.08 0.51
CA GLY A 104 0.62 -19.00 1.50
C GLY A 104 -0.66 -19.67 1.03
N VAL A 105 -1.10 -19.39 -0.20
CA VAL A 105 -2.33 -19.99 -0.77
C VAL A 105 -2.23 -21.51 -0.87
N ILE A 106 -1.08 -22.05 -1.32
CA ILE A 106 -0.89 -23.49 -1.48
C ILE A 106 -0.99 -24.20 -0.14
N LEU A 107 -0.23 -23.76 0.87
CA LEU A 107 -0.24 -24.41 2.18
C LEU A 107 -1.58 -24.22 2.91
N ALA A 108 -2.18 -23.02 2.86
CA ALA A 108 -3.49 -22.77 3.44
C ALA A 108 -4.57 -23.67 2.83
N SER A 109 -4.60 -23.78 1.50
CA SER A 109 -5.58 -24.62 0.79
C SER A 109 -5.38 -26.10 1.12
N LEU A 110 -4.14 -26.56 1.17
CA LEU A 110 -3.80 -27.94 1.55
C LEU A 110 -4.30 -28.27 2.96
N LEU A 111 -3.99 -27.43 3.96
CA LEU A 111 -4.42 -27.65 5.34
C LEU A 111 -5.95 -27.65 5.49
N VAL A 112 -6.64 -26.74 4.80
CA VAL A 112 -8.11 -26.69 4.82
C VAL A 112 -8.72 -27.95 4.19
N VAL A 113 -8.23 -28.39 3.04
CA VAL A 113 -8.73 -29.61 2.37
C VAL A 113 -8.47 -30.85 3.23
N LEU A 114 -7.26 -30.99 3.79
CA LEU A 114 -6.91 -32.09 4.68
C LEU A 114 -7.79 -32.11 5.93
N PHE A 115 -8.05 -30.94 6.53
CA PHE A 115 -8.92 -30.82 7.70
C PHE A 115 -10.38 -31.22 7.39
N LEU A 116 -10.94 -30.72 6.28
CA LEU A 116 -12.31 -31.07 5.86
C LEU A 116 -12.43 -32.55 5.52
N TRP A 117 -11.40 -33.14 4.90
CA TRP A 117 -11.31 -34.57 4.63
C TRP A 117 -11.25 -35.39 5.92
N TYR A 118 -10.38 -35.01 6.86
CA TYR A 118 -10.26 -35.65 8.18
C TYR A 118 -11.56 -35.60 8.98
N LYS A 119 -12.27 -34.46 8.93
CA LYS A 119 -13.58 -34.29 9.57
C LYS A 119 -14.73 -34.98 8.82
N LYS A 120 -14.47 -35.57 7.64
CA LYS A 120 -15.46 -36.26 6.80
C LYS A 120 -16.70 -35.40 6.47
N VAL A 121 -16.51 -34.10 6.35
CA VAL A 121 -17.58 -33.14 6.00
C VAL A 121 -17.64 -32.92 4.48
N PRO A 122 -18.80 -32.53 3.91
CA PRO A 122 -18.94 -32.36 2.46
C PRO A 122 -18.13 -31.15 1.94
N LEU A 123 -16.88 -31.39 1.53
CA LEU A 123 -15.93 -30.38 1.03
C LEU A 123 -16.57 -29.36 0.06
N ARG A 124 -17.29 -29.85 -0.95
CA ARG A 124 -17.94 -29.02 -1.99
C ARG A 124 -18.94 -28.02 -1.41
N ARG A 125 -19.67 -28.41 -0.37
CA ARG A 125 -20.66 -27.56 0.29
C ARG A 125 -19.99 -26.44 1.08
N TYR A 126 -18.91 -26.75 1.80
CA TYR A 126 -18.12 -25.75 2.52
C TYR A 126 -17.42 -24.77 1.56
N LEU A 127 -16.89 -25.26 0.44
CA LEU A 127 -16.32 -24.41 -0.62
C LEU A 127 -17.35 -23.42 -1.19
N ASP A 128 -18.58 -23.87 -1.46
CA ASP A 128 -19.67 -22.98 -1.90
C ASP A 128 -20.06 -21.93 -0.84
N ILE A 129 -20.04 -22.32 0.44
CA ILE A 129 -20.34 -21.41 1.55
C ILE A 129 -19.29 -20.30 1.60
N VAL A 130 -18.02 -20.68 1.52
CA VAL A 130 -16.85 -19.80 1.67
C VAL A 130 -16.62 -18.94 0.42
N ALA A 131 -17.01 -19.39 -0.78
CA ALA A 131 -16.82 -18.66 -2.05
C ALA A 131 -17.29 -17.19 -2.01
N VAL A 132 -18.48 -16.94 -1.45
CA VAL A 132 -19.03 -15.57 -1.33
C VAL A 132 -18.23 -14.76 -0.32
N SER A 133 -17.90 -15.36 0.83
CA SER A 133 -17.17 -14.69 1.90
C SER A 133 -15.73 -14.34 1.52
N LEU A 134 -15.09 -15.16 0.69
CA LEU A 134 -13.75 -14.87 0.16
C LEU A 134 -13.72 -13.59 -0.66
N MET A 135 -14.75 -13.35 -1.48
CA MET A 135 -14.83 -12.14 -2.30
C MET A 135 -15.07 -10.88 -1.46
N VAL A 136 -15.85 -10.98 -0.38
CA VAL A 136 -15.98 -9.88 0.59
C VAL A 136 -14.65 -9.60 1.28
N GLY A 137 -13.95 -10.64 1.75
CA GLY A 137 -12.61 -10.49 2.34
C GLY A 137 -11.61 -9.86 1.35
N LEU A 138 -11.68 -10.25 0.07
CA LEU A 138 -10.85 -9.66 -0.99
C LEU A 138 -11.17 -8.17 -1.20
N ALA A 139 -12.43 -7.74 -1.10
CA ALA A 139 -12.81 -6.34 -1.22
C ALA A 139 -12.12 -5.48 -0.14
N PHE A 140 -12.10 -5.96 1.11
CA PHE A 140 -11.32 -5.33 2.19
C PHE A 140 -9.82 -5.33 1.91
N GLY A 141 -9.27 -6.44 1.38
CA GLY A 141 -7.87 -6.47 0.94
C GLY A 141 -7.55 -5.39 -0.11
N ARG A 142 -8.45 -5.15 -1.07
CA ARG A 142 -8.31 -4.08 -2.07
C ARG A 142 -8.50 -2.68 -1.49
N ALA A 143 -9.39 -2.51 -0.52
CA ALA A 143 -9.48 -1.28 0.26
C ALA A 143 -8.16 -1.01 1.01
N GLY A 144 -7.55 -2.06 1.58
CA GLY A 144 -6.22 -1.99 2.18
C GLY A 144 -5.15 -1.55 1.17
N CYS A 145 -5.16 -2.08 -0.07
CA CYS A 145 -4.24 -1.65 -1.13
C CYS A 145 -4.40 -0.16 -1.46
N LEU A 146 -5.63 0.35 -1.49
CA LEU A 146 -5.92 1.76 -1.71
C LEU A 146 -5.30 2.63 -0.61
N LEU A 147 -5.53 2.29 0.66
CA LEU A 147 -4.95 3.00 1.81
C LEU A 147 -3.42 2.92 1.83
N ASN A 148 -2.87 1.77 1.42
CA ASN A 148 -1.42 1.61 1.32
C ASN A 148 -0.79 2.33 0.13
N GLY A 149 -1.60 2.80 -0.83
CA GLY A 149 -1.13 3.39 -2.08
C GLY A 149 -0.38 2.42 -2.98
N CYS A 150 -0.74 1.13 -2.99
CA CYS A 150 -0.13 0.11 -3.87
C CYS A 150 -1.14 -0.46 -4.87
N CYS A 151 -0.70 -1.20 -5.89
CA CYS A 151 -1.57 -1.83 -6.89
C CYS A 151 -2.37 -0.86 -7.78
N TYR A 152 -1.76 0.28 -8.17
CA TYR A 152 -2.41 1.30 -9.01
C TYR A 152 -2.41 0.93 -10.50
N GLY A 153 -3.26 1.60 -11.26
CA GLY A 153 -3.32 1.47 -12.72
C GLY A 153 -2.35 2.38 -13.44
N GLY A 154 -2.29 2.27 -14.77
CA GLY A 154 -1.43 3.13 -15.58
C GLY A 154 -1.81 4.61 -15.53
N GLN A 155 -0.88 5.49 -15.93
CA GLN A 155 -1.10 6.93 -16.04
C GLN A 155 -2.30 7.23 -16.95
N THR A 156 -3.06 8.26 -16.63
CA THR A 156 -4.18 8.74 -17.45
C THR A 156 -4.08 10.25 -17.68
N SER A 157 -4.92 10.77 -18.57
CA SER A 157 -4.99 12.21 -18.85
C SER A 157 -5.36 13.00 -17.59
N GLU A 158 -4.81 14.21 -17.45
CA GLU A 158 -5.17 15.12 -16.37
C GLU A 158 -6.66 15.51 -16.37
N HIS A 159 -7.34 15.40 -17.53
CA HIS A 159 -8.77 15.66 -17.66
C HIS A 159 -9.65 14.44 -17.36
N ASP A 160 -9.07 13.27 -17.07
CA ASP A 160 -9.84 12.08 -16.71
C ASP A 160 -10.57 12.28 -15.37
N ALA A 161 -11.89 12.14 -15.39
CA ALA A 161 -12.76 12.33 -14.23
C ALA A 161 -12.61 11.21 -13.19
N LEU A 162 -12.20 10.01 -13.63
CA LEU A 162 -12.02 8.85 -12.75
C LEU A 162 -10.57 8.66 -12.32
N GLY A 163 -9.64 9.47 -12.84
CA GLY A 163 -8.23 9.43 -12.48
C GLY A 163 -8.01 9.86 -11.02
N MET A 164 -7.19 9.11 -10.30
CA MET A 164 -6.82 9.41 -8.92
C MET A 164 -5.36 9.82 -8.81
N ARG A 165 -5.02 10.64 -7.81
CA ARG A 165 -3.63 11.00 -7.49
C ARG A 165 -3.26 10.43 -6.13
N PHE A 166 -1.99 10.07 -5.97
CA PHE A 166 -1.43 9.67 -4.68
C PHE A 166 -0.42 10.73 -4.21
N PRO A 167 -0.25 10.96 -2.90
CA PRO A 167 0.81 11.84 -2.41
C PRO A 167 2.20 11.33 -2.84
N LEU A 168 3.15 12.24 -3.10
CA LEU A 168 4.47 11.93 -3.69
C LEU A 168 5.28 10.88 -2.90
N TYR A 169 5.06 10.77 -1.58
CA TYR A 169 5.69 9.77 -0.70
C TYR A 169 4.94 8.43 -0.59
N SER A 170 3.98 8.19 -1.47
CA SER A 170 3.37 6.87 -1.64
C SER A 170 4.38 5.88 -2.25
N GLN A 171 4.25 4.59 -1.93
CA GLN A 171 5.15 3.55 -2.44
C GLN A 171 5.34 3.48 -3.96
N PRO A 172 4.48 4.05 -4.83
CA PRO A 172 4.81 4.25 -6.24
C PRO A 172 6.22 4.80 -6.45
N LEU A 173 6.70 5.75 -5.62
CA LEU A 173 7.93 6.48 -5.93
C LEU A 173 9.11 6.24 -4.98
N VAL A 174 8.91 5.93 -3.70
CA VAL A 174 10.02 5.92 -2.73
C VAL A 174 9.92 4.78 -1.71
N LYS A 175 10.92 3.89 -1.69
CA LYS A 175 11.29 3.16 -0.46
C LYS A 175 11.96 4.18 0.47
N LEU A 176 11.25 4.69 1.48
CA LEU A 176 11.83 5.62 2.45
C LEU A 176 12.38 4.90 3.69
N SER A 177 13.53 5.44 4.12
CA SER A 177 14.24 5.36 5.41
C SER A 177 15.00 4.07 5.77
N SER A 178 16.30 4.07 5.49
CA SER A 178 17.43 4.24 6.46
C SER A 178 17.33 3.75 7.91
N SER A 179 16.42 2.83 8.25
CA SER A 179 16.62 2.01 9.46
C SER A 179 17.34 0.73 9.04
N PRO A 180 18.48 0.36 9.68
CA PRO A 180 19.16 -0.90 9.43
C PRO A 180 18.32 -2.04 10.02
N GLY A 181 17.17 -2.29 9.39
CA GLY A 181 16.44 -3.54 9.55
C GLY A 181 17.14 -4.61 8.73
N PRO A 182 17.04 -5.90 9.11
CA PRO A 182 17.74 -7.01 8.45
C PRO A 182 17.33 -7.30 6.98
N PHE A 183 16.61 -6.38 6.33
CA PHE A 183 16.14 -6.43 4.93
C PHE A 183 16.64 -5.23 4.13
N ALA A 184 17.56 -4.46 4.71
CA ALA A 184 18.36 -3.50 3.98
C ALA A 184 19.47 -4.26 3.25
N ASP A 185 19.10 -4.94 2.15
CA ASP A 185 20.09 -5.22 1.13
C ASP A 185 19.48 -5.07 -0.27
N SER A 186 20.18 -4.24 -1.05
CA SER A 186 20.15 -4.04 -2.51
C SER A 186 18.78 -3.97 -3.22
N THR A 187 18.21 -2.77 -3.27
CA THR A 187 17.69 -2.13 -4.49
C THR A 187 17.19 -0.76 -4.06
N GLU A 188 18.15 0.15 -3.97
CA GLU A 188 17.95 1.57 -3.81
C GLU A 188 17.35 2.11 -5.11
N GLY A 189 16.10 2.56 -5.02
CA GLY A 189 15.39 3.12 -6.15
C GLY A 189 13.89 3.16 -5.97
N PRO A 190 13.14 3.78 -6.91
CA PRO A 190 11.70 3.74 -6.90
C PRO A 190 11.25 2.28 -6.97
N SER A 191 10.00 2.02 -6.58
CA SER A 191 9.40 0.67 -6.62
C SER A 191 9.83 -0.10 -7.89
N PRO A 192 10.10 -1.43 -7.82
CA PRO A 192 10.48 -2.27 -8.98
C PRO A 192 9.60 -2.09 -10.24
N VAL A 193 8.38 -1.60 -10.00
CA VAL A 193 7.38 -1.18 -10.99
C VAL A 193 7.85 -0.01 -11.84
N TYR A 194 8.33 1.08 -11.23
CA TYR A 194 8.79 2.28 -11.92
C TYR A 194 10.12 2.05 -12.65
N SER A 195 11.02 1.25 -12.08
CA SER A 195 12.28 0.89 -12.74
C SER A 195 12.05 0.08 -14.03
N HIS A 196 11.05 -0.81 -14.05
CA HIS A 196 10.73 -1.62 -15.22
C HIS A 196 10.00 -0.83 -16.33
N GLN A 197 9.11 0.10 -15.96
CA GLN A 197 8.43 1.01 -16.91
C GLN A 197 9.41 2.01 -17.54
N TYR A 198 10.37 2.50 -16.76
CA TYR A 198 11.48 3.35 -17.22
C TYR A 198 12.39 2.61 -18.22
N GLN A 199 12.80 1.37 -17.89
CA GLN A 199 13.62 0.54 -18.79
C GLN A 199 12.92 0.18 -20.11
N ARG A 200 11.58 0.22 -20.17
CA ARG A 200 10.78 -0.01 -21.39
C ARG A 200 10.38 1.27 -22.13
N ASN A 201 10.85 2.45 -21.71
CA ASN A 201 10.45 3.76 -22.27
C ASN A 201 8.92 4.01 -22.31
N GLN A 202 8.15 3.31 -21.45
CA GLN A 202 6.69 3.48 -21.37
C GLN A 202 6.30 4.70 -20.56
N ILE A 203 7.22 5.14 -19.68
CA ILE A 203 7.20 6.40 -18.98
C ILE A 203 8.52 7.07 -19.33
N GLN A 204 8.49 8.24 -19.97
CA GLN A 204 9.66 9.12 -19.92
C GLN A 204 9.76 9.62 -18.49
N PRO A 205 10.95 9.56 -17.85
CA PRO A 205 11.08 10.23 -16.57
C PRO A 205 10.68 11.68 -16.83
N ASP A 206 9.68 12.15 -16.09
CA ASP A 206 9.61 13.58 -15.85
C ASP A 206 11.03 13.95 -15.40
N ALA A 207 11.67 14.97 -16.00
CA ALA A 207 13.07 15.31 -15.72
C ALA A 207 13.34 15.57 -14.21
N ARG A 208 12.25 15.63 -13.44
CA ARG A 208 12.08 15.66 -11.98
C ARG A 208 12.32 14.35 -11.22
N LEU A 209 12.44 13.17 -11.85
CA LEU A 209 12.51 11.87 -11.15
C LEU A 209 13.59 10.91 -11.69
N MET A 210 14.80 11.42 -11.94
CA MET A 210 15.97 10.57 -12.22
C MET A 210 16.76 10.28 -10.94
N LEU A 211 16.99 8.99 -10.68
CA LEU A 211 17.99 8.52 -9.73
C LEU A 211 19.40 8.76 -10.26
N LEU A 212 20.29 9.23 -9.40
CA LEU A 212 21.74 9.25 -9.60
C LEU A 212 22.37 8.75 -8.30
N GLY A 213 22.89 7.51 -8.31
CA GLY A 213 23.55 6.92 -7.15
C GLY A 213 22.67 6.87 -5.90
N ASP A 214 21.55 6.17 -5.98
CA ASP A 214 20.81 5.69 -4.81
C ASP A 214 20.05 6.70 -3.94
N ARG A 215 20.05 7.99 -4.31
CA ARG A 215 19.20 9.02 -3.67
C ARG A 215 18.05 9.45 -4.57
N LEU A 216 16.85 9.50 -4.00
CA LEU A 216 15.69 10.08 -4.67
C LEU A 216 15.95 11.57 -4.89
N ARG A 217 16.08 12.00 -6.15
CA ARG A 217 16.01 13.43 -6.48
C ARG A 217 14.56 13.87 -6.36
N LEU A 218 14.30 14.71 -5.35
CA LEU A 218 13.12 15.57 -5.34
C LEU A 218 13.14 16.45 -6.60
N PRO A 219 11.99 17.05 -7.00
CA PRO A 219 11.93 17.98 -8.13
C PRO A 219 13.13 18.94 -8.11
N ARG A 220 13.74 19.27 -9.27
CA ARG A 220 14.99 20.09 -9.33
C ARG A 220 14.90 21.37 -8.49
N GLU A 221 13.71 21.96 -8.43
CA GLU A 221 13.27 23.07 -7.57
C GLU A 221 13.51 22.86 -6.05
N PHE A 222 13.44 21.63 -5.52
CA PHE A 222 13.73 21.28 -4.11
C PHE A 222 15.12 20.70 -3.88
N HIS A 223 15.78 20.13 -4.90
CA HIS A 223 17.10 19.50 -4.71
C HIS A 223 18.20 20.52 -4.37
N ALA A 224 18.16 21.69 -5.01
CA ALA A 224 19.05 22.81 -4.66
C ALA A 224 18.75 23.35 -3.26
N ARG A 225 17.46 23.45 -2.89
CA ARG A 225 17.00 23.90 -1.57
C ARG A 225 17.39 22.94 -0.45
N LEU A 226 17.34 21.62 -0.66
CA LEU A 226 17.64 20.65 0.40
C LEU A 226 19.13 20.34 0.58
N GLN A 227 19.96 20.54 -0.45
CA GLN A 227 21.40 20.35 -0.36
C GLN A 227 22.16 21.60 0.11
N GLY A 228 21.52 22.77 0.04
CA GLY A 228 22.08 24.01 0.57
C GLY A 228 22.16 23.98 2.09
N ASP A 229 23.24 24.54 2.65
CA ASP A 229 23.25 24.97 4.04
C ASP A 229 22.23 26.11 4.19
N GLN A 230 21.07 25.80 4.78
CA GLN A 230 19.97 26.75 4.94
C GLN A 230 20.35 27.88 5.90
N MET A 231 21.26 27.59 6.83
CA MET A 231 21.77 28.56 7.79
C MET A 231 22.80 29.50 7.16
N ALA A 232 23.43 29.12 6.04
CA ALA A 232 24.47 29.94 5.40
C ALA A 232 23.98 31.31 4.94
N THR A 233 22.70 31.43 4.55
CA THR A 233 22.08 32.71 4.20
C THR A 233 21.81 33.55 5.45
N LEU A 234 21.22 32.94 6.48
CA LEU A 234 20.84 33.65 7.70
C LEU A 234 22.06 34.12 8.50
N LEU A 235 23.18 33.40 8.40
CA LEU A 235 24.46 33.73 9.03
C LEU A 235 25.43 34.49 8.10
N ALA A 236 25.02 34.82 6.87
CA ALA A 236 25.88 35.53 5.93
C ALA A 236 26.19 36.95 6.40
N PRO A 237 27.40 37.46 6.15
CA PRO A 237 27.70 38.87 6.39
C PRO A 237 26.89 39.78 5.46
N ALA A 238 26.62 41.00 5.92
CA ALA A 238 25.65 41.92 5.30
C ALA A 238 26.00 42.28 3.85
N ASP A 239 27.28 42.36 3.51
CA ASP A 239 27.79 42.61 2.16
C ASP A 239 27.42 41.49 1.17
N ARG A 240 27.47 40.23 1.63
CA ARG A 240 27.07 39.06 0.83
C ARG A 240 25.56 39.05 0.60
N VAL A 241 24.79 39.43 1.62
CA VAL A 241 23.32 39.56 1.56
C VAL A 241 22.93 40.64 0.55
N GLU A 242 23.53 41.83 0.65
CA GLU A 242 23.26 42.97 -0.22
C GLU A 242 23.60 42.66 -1.68
N LYS A 243 24.77 42.07 -1.93
CA LYS A 243 25.16 41.62 -3.26
C LYS A 243 24.15 40.61 -3.83
N GLY A 244 23.77 39.59 -3.06
CA GLY A 244 22.84 38.56 -3.53
C GLY A 244 21.41 39.08 -3.73
N PHE A 245 20.99 40.11 -3.00
CA PHE A 245 19.73 40.81 -3.23
C PHE A 245 19.78 41.60 -4.55
N HIS A 246 20.85 42.35 -4.81
CA HIS A 246 21.02 43.10 -6.05
C HIS A 246 21.15 42.21 -7.28
N ASP A 247 21.78 41.04 -7.16
CA ASP A 247 21.85 40.03 -8.22
C ASP A 247 20.47 39.44 -8.56
N LEU A 248 19.50 39.52 -7.64
CA LEU A 248 18.15 38.98 -7.80
C LEU A 248 17.11 40.02 -8.20
N ALA A 249 17.25 41.24 -7.69
CA ALA A 249 16.32 42.34 -7.88
C ALA A 249 16.28 42.81 -9.34
N GLY A 250 15.09 43.15 -9.82
CA GLY A 250 14.89 43.74 -11.13
C GLY A 250 15.46 45.16 -11.25
N PRO A 251 15.22 45.84 -12.38
CA PRO A 251 15.72 47.20 -12.66
C PRO A 251 15.37 48.24 -11.58
N ASP A 252 14.29 48.00 -10.84
CA ASP A 252 13.75 48.89 -9.81
C ASP A 252 14.34 48.65 -8.41
N ALA A 253 15.41 47.85 -8.30
CA ALA A 253 16.08 47.47 -7.04
C ALA A 253 15.13 46.87 -5.99
N ARG A 254 14.09 46.18 -6.46
CA ARG A 254 13.07 45.50 -5.68
C ARG A 254 12.91 44.07 -6.17
N VAL A 255 12.46 43.17 -5.29
CA VAL A 255 12.25 41.75 -5.58
C VAL A 255 10.75 41.44 -5.61
N SER A 256 10.28 40.94 -6.74
CA SER A 256 8.93 40.39 -6.97
C SER A 256 8.83 38.91 -6.57
N GLN A 257 7.61 38.35 -6.53
CA GLN A 257 7.39 36.92 -6.27
C GLN A 257 8.13 36.02 -7.28
N GLU A 258 8.11 36.37 -8.57
CA GLU A 258 8.80 35.58 -9.60
C GLU A 258 10.32 35.59 -9.43
N GLU A 259 10.88 36.73 -9.05
CA GLU A 259 12.31 36.86 -8.76
C GLU A 259 12.67 36.11 -7.49
N TRP A 260 11.84 36.17 -6.44
CA TRP A 260 12.01 35.38 -5.22
C TRP A 260 12.03 33.87 -5.50
N GLU A 261 11.05 33.38 -6.25
CA GLU A 261 10.96 31.97 -6.64
C GLU A 261 12.16 31.52 -7.49
N ARG A 262 12.68 32.40 -8.34
CA ARG A 262 13.90 32.18 -9.13
C ARG A 262 15.15 32.14 -8.24
N GLY A 263 15.23 33.02 -7.25
CA GLY A 263 16.32 33.08 -6.27
C GLY A 263 16.45 31.78 -5.48
N LEU A 264 15.31 31.27 -5.00
CA LEU A 264 15.18 29.98 -4.31
C LEU A 264 15.58 28.76 -5.16
N GLN A 265 15.69 28.89 -6.49
CA GLN A 265 16.13 27.83 -7.40
C GLN A 265 17.63 27.93 -7.73
N SER A 266 18.30 29.02 -7.35
CA SER A 266 19.70 29.28 -7.67
C SER A 266 20.65 28.75 -6.59
N ALA A 267 21.60 27.88 -6.95
CA ALA A 267 22.53 27.26 -6.01
C ALA A 267 23.55 28.24 -5.37
N GLY A 268 23.62 29.48 -5.85
CA GLY A 268 24.54 30.52 -5.40
C GLY A 268 23.87 31.80 -4.91
N GLY A 269 22.53 31.85 -4.88
CA GLY A 269 21.77 33.04 -4.53
C GLY A 269 21.72 33.35 -3.03
N PHE A 270 21.15 34.52 -2.73
CA PHE A 270 20.81 34.97 -1.39
C PHE A 270 19.77 34.06 -0.72
N LEU A 271 18.78 33.54 -1.45
CA LEU A 271 17.76 32.62 -0.93
C LEU A 271 18.21 31.17 -1.15
N ARG A 272 18.28 30.35 -0.10
CA ARG A 272 18.89 29.00 -0.19
C ARG A 272 17.96 27.86 0.19
N GLY A 273 16.67 28.10 0.45
CA GLY A 273 15.94 27.14 1.25
C GLY A 273 14.43 27.26 1.41
N SER A 274 14.01 27.17 2.67
CA SER A 274 12.61 27.20 3.11
C SER A 274 12.01 28.60 3.18
N GLU A 275 12.69 29.64 2.67
CA GLU A 275 12.21 31.03 2.76
C GLU A 275 10.86 31.17 2.05
N SER A 276 9.85 31.57 2.83
CA SER A 276 8.46 31.72 2.36
C SER A 276 8.22 33.14 1.87
N TRP A 277 7.77 33.26 0.62
CA TRP A 277 7.31 34.54 0.06
C TRP A 277 6.21 35.16 0.93
N THR A 278 5.24 34.35 1.36
CA THR A 278 4.11 34.79 2.19
C THR A 278 4.57 35.37 3.53
N GLU A 279 5.63 34.82 4.13
CA GLU A 279 6.20 35.36 5.37
C GLU A 279 6.98 36.64 5.11
N ALA A 280 7.77 36.68 4.03
CA ALA A 280 8.55 37.86 3.66
C ALA A 280 7.66 39.06 3.35
N MET A 281 6.50 38.83 2.73
CA MET A 281 5.48 39.86 2.46
C MET A 281 4.87 40.48 3.72
N MET A 282 5.05 39.91 4.92
CA MET A 282 4.64 40.58 6.16
C MET A 282 5.51 41.81 6.48
N PHE A 283 6.67 41.94 5.83
CA PHE A 283 7.61 43.04 5.99
C PHE A 283 7.47 44.11 4.89
N ASP A 284 6.58 43.92 3.91
CA ASP A 284 6.22 44.94 2.93
C ASP A 284 5.45 46.07 3.63
N ARG A 285 6.08 47.24 3.75
CA ARG A 285 5.50 48.41 4.44
C ARG A 285 4.63 49.27 3.53
N ASN A 286 4.86 49.22 2.23
CA ASN A 286 4.22 50.11 1.27
C ASN A 286 3.05 49.42 0.52
N GLY A 287 2.91 48.10 0.67
CA GLY A 287 1.85 47.29 0.08
C GLY A 287 1.98 47.13 -1.43
N ASP A 288 3.18 47.34 -1.99
CA ASP A 288 3.43 47.31 -3.43
C ASP A 288 3.66 45.91 -3.99
N ALA A 289 3.57 44.87 -3.15
CA ALA A 289 3.82 43.48 -3.50
C ALA A 289 5.28 43.20 -3.94
N HIS A 290 6.21 44.05 -3.53
CA HIS A 290 7.64 43.87 -3.72
C HIS A 290 8.40 44.07 -2.40
N LEU A 291 9.60 43.51 -2.33
CA LEU A 291 10.50 43.72 -1.20
C LEU A 291 11.67 44.60 -1.61
N ASN A 292 11.94 45.64 -0.81
CA ASN A 292 13.20 46.37 -0.88
C ASN A 292 14.28 45.72 0.02
N LEU A 293 15.54 46.14 -0.14
CA LEU A 293 16.68 45.59 0.60
C LEU A 293 16.50 45.69 2.13
N GLY A 294 15.92 46.79 2.62
CA GLY A 294 15.66 46.99 4.04
C GLY A 294 14.67 45.97 4.59
N GLU A 295 13.55 45.78 3.89
CA GLU A 295 12.50 44.82 4.27
C GLU A 295 12.99 43.37 4.18
N ALA A 296 13.77 43.03 3.16
CA ALA A 296 14.39 41.72 3.04
C ALA A 296 15.38 41.43 4.18
N ARG A 297 16.13 42.43 4.64
CA ARG A 297 17.03 42.31 5.81
C ARG A 297 16.25 42.11 7.10
N GLU A 298 15.16 42.85 7.29
CA GLU A 298 14.29 42.70 8.46
C GLU A 298 13.66 41.30 8.50
N TYR A 299 13.18 40.80 7.36
CA TYR A 299 12.67 39.43 7.23
C TYR A 299 13.72 38.39 7.66
N LEU A 300 14.93 38.43 7.10
CA LEU A 300 15.97 37.47 7.47
C LEU A 300 16.40 37.58 8.93
N ALA A 301 16.48 38.81 9.47
CA ALA A 301 16.83 39.03 10.87
C ALA A 301 15.77 38.44 11.80
N ALA A 302 14.48 38.66 11.52
CA ALA A 302 13.38 38.08 12.28
C ALA A 302 13.40 36.55 12.22
N ARG A 303 13.72 35.99 11.05
CA ARG A 303 13.83 34.55 10.86
C ARG A 303 15.00 33.95 11.63
N LEU A 304 16.18 34.57 11.59
CA LEU A 304 17.33 34.15 12.39
C LEU A 304 17.03 34.22 13.88
N GLU A 305 16.35 35.28 14.33
CA GLU A 305 15.96 35.43 15.73
C GLU A 305 14.98 34.35 16.18
N SER A 306 14.03 33.97 15.32
CA SER A 306 13.11 32.86 15.61
C SER A 306 13.84 31.52 15.77
N LEU A 307 14.95 31.31 15.06
CA LEU A 307 15.78 30.12 15.18
C LEU A 307 16.66 30.18 16.44
N ARG A 308 17.21 31.35 16.77
CA ARG A 308 17.95 31.55 18.03
C ARG A 308 17.06 31.24 19.24
N HIS A 309 15.84 31.79 19.28
CA HIS A 309 14.90 31.49 20.35
C HIS A 309 14.60 29.97 20.49
N ARG A 310 14.72 29.19 19.41
CA ARG A 310 14.48 27.75 19.43
C ARG A 310 15.70 26.90 19.76
N PHE A 311 16.88 27.32 19.33
CA PHE A 311 18.09 26.47 19.30
C PHE A 311 19.27 27.04 20.10
N ASP A 312 19.30 28.33 20.43
CA ASP A 312 20.33 28.93 21.28
C ASP A 312 20.08 28.52 22.75
N ALA A 313 20.77 27.47 23.20
CA ALA A 313 20.55 26.91 24.52
C ALA A 313 21.20 27.75 25.64
N ASN A 314 22.22 28.55 25.31
CA ASN A 314 23.00 29.31 26.29
C ASN A 314 22.63 30.81 26.33
N VAL A 315 21.74 31.25 25.43
CA VAL A 315 21.21 32.61 25.32
C VAL A 315 22.32 33.65 25.12
N ASN A 316 23.38 33.28 24.40
CA ASN A 316 24.51 34.17 24.11
C ASN A 316 24.32 34.96 22.79
N GLY A 317 23.23 34.70 22.05
CA GLY A 317 22.92 35.36 20.79
C GLY A 317 23.65 34.77 19.57
N ALA A 318 24.37 33.66 19.74
CA ALA A 318 25.11 32.96 18.70
C ALA A 318 24.80 31.45 18.73
N LEU A 319 24.58 30.87 17.55
CA LEU A 319 24.36 29.43 17.44
C LEU A 319 25.72 28.72 17.36
N GLU A 320 25.96 27.79 18.29
CA GLU A 320 27.13 26.91 18.23
C GLU A 320 27.03 25.96 17.02
N PRO A 321 28.13 25.31 16.58
CA PRO A 321 28.11 24.44 15.40
C PRO A 321 27.08 23.31 15.46
N ALA A 322 26.86 22.72 16.64
CA ALA A 322 25.87 21.66 16.85
C ALA A 322 24.43 22.19 16.77
N GLU A 323 24.17 23.39 17.31
CA GLU A 323 22.86 24.05 17.28
C GLU A 323 22.54 24.52 15.86
N THR A 324 23.54 25.02 15.13
CA THR A 324 23.43 25.36 13.71
C THR A 324 23.08 24.15 12.86
N GLN A 325 23.70 22.99 13.14
CA GLN A 325 23.38 21.73 12.46
C GLN A 325 21.94 21.27 12.77
N ALA A 326 21.49 21.40 14.02
CA ALA A 326 20.12 21.06 14.42
C ALA A 326 19.08 21.98 13.78
N ALA A 327 19.33 23.29 13.73
CA ALA A 327 18.49 24.28 13.06
C ALA A 327 18.40 24.00 11.55
N ASN A 328 19.53 23.68 10.91
CA ASN A 328 19.57 23.31 9.50
C ASN A 328 18.75 22.03 9.21
N ALA A 329 18.86 21.01 10.07
CA ALA A 329 18.07 19.78 9.94
C ALA A 329 16.55 20.04 10.13
N TRP A 330 16.18 20.95 11.03
CA TRP A 330 14.80 21.37 11.22
C TRP A 330 14.23 22.09 9.99
N LEU A 331 14.96 23.03 9.40
CA LEU A 331 14.57 23.72 8.16
C LEU A 331 14.42 22.74 6.99
N GLN A 332 15.29 21.73 6.90
CA GLN A 332 15.16 20.66 5.91
C GLN A 332 13.89 19.83 6.13
N SER A 333 13.52 19.54 7.38
CA SER A 333 12.30 18.77 7.70
C SER A 333 11.01 19.47 7.23
N ASP A 334 10.97 20.80 7.31
CA ASP A 334 9.85 21.62 6.85
C ASP A 334 9.71 21.61 5.31
N LEU A 335 10.84 21.64 4.60
CA LEU A 335 10.87 21.43 3.14
C LEU A 335 10.40 20.02 2.73
N TYR A 336 10.70 18.99 3.54
CA TYR A 336 10.17 17.65 3.33
C TYR A 336 8.64 17.59 3.53
N GLU A 337 8.11 18.35 4.49
CA GLU A 337 6.66 18.46 4.73
C GLU A 337 5.95 19.18 3.56
N LEU A 338 6.53 20.26 3.04
CA LEU A 338 6.04 20.94 1.83
C LEU A 338 6.07 20.04 0.60
N ALA A 339 7.13 19.24 0.42
CA ALA A 339 7.20 18.23 -0.64
C ALA A 339 6.17 17.10 -0.43
N ALA A 340 5.73 16.85 0.81
CA ALA A 340 4.71 15.85 1.12
C ALA A 340 3.30 16.25 0.65
N HIS A 341 3.09 17.56 0.48
CA HIS A 341 1.86 18.11 -0.11
C HIS A 341 1.83 18.07 -1.64
N GLN A 342 2.90 17.61 -2.30
CA GLN A 342 2.88 17.34 -3.74
C GLN A 342 2.21 16.00 -4.07
N TRP A 343 1.54 15.96 -5.22
CA TRP A 343 0.73 14.82 -5.68
C TRP A 343 1.32 14.20 -6.94
N SER A 344 1.13 12.89 -7.13
CA SER A 344 1.47 12.19 -8.36
C SER A 344 0.62 12.69 -9.54
N HIS A 345 1.07 12.41 -10.75
CA HIS A 345 0.22 12.44 -11.95
C HIS A 345 -1.02 11.56 -11.75
N LYS A 346 -2.12 11.87 -12.46
CA LYS A 346 -3.33 11.04 -12.39
C LYS A 346 -3.06 9.62 -12.89
N VAL A 347 -3.52 8.64 -12.12
CA VAL A 347 -3.48 7.21 -12.47
C VAL A 347 -4.87 6.60 -12.46
N LYS A 348 -5.06 5.54 -13.26
CA LYS A 348 -6.31 4.78 -13.27
C LYS A 348 -6.53 4.11 -11.89
N PRO A 349 -7.74 4.18 -11.31
CA PRO A 349 -8.00 3.72 -9.94
C PRO A 349 -8.21 2.19 -9.87
N ALA A 350 -7.19 1.42 -10.26
CA ALA A 350 -7.28 -0.04 -10.35
C ALA A 350 -7.67 -0.72 -9.02
N GLN A 351 -7.31 -0.15 -7.88
CA GLN A 351 -7.67 -0.66 -6.55
C GLN A 351 -9.18 -0.53 -6.28
N LEU A 352 -9.78 0.62 -6.63
CA LEU A 352 -11.21 0.85 -6.49
C LEU A 352 -11.98 -0.05 -7.45
N LEU A 353 -11.53 -0.17 -8.70
CA LEU A 353 -12.11 -1.10 -9.66
C LEU A 353 -12.05 -2.54 -9.15
N ALA A 354 -10.92 -2.97 -8.58
CA ALA A 354 -10.76 -4.30 -8.01
C ALA A 354 -11.64 -4.54 -6.77
N LEU A 355 -11.84 -3.51 -5.93
CA LEU A 355 -12.74 -3.55 -4.77
C LEU A 355 -14.19 -3.73 -5.24
N VAL A 356 -14.64 -2.88 -6.16
CA VAL A 356 -15.99 -2.95 -6.73
C VAL A 356 -16.20 -4.30 -7.42
N ASN A 357 -15.22 -4.77 -8.20
CA ASN A 357 -15.26 -6.09 -8.82
C ASN A 357 -15.44 -7.21 -7.79
N ALA A 358 -14.70 -7.18 -6.67
CA ALA A 358 -14.83 -8.19 -5.62
C ALA A 358 -16.23 -8.18 -5.00
N LEU A 359 -16.82 -7.01 -4.74
CA LEU A 359 -18.19 -6.91 -4.23
C LEU A 359 -19.25 -7.37 -5.25
N LEU A 360 -19.09 -7.03 -6.53
CA LEU A 360 -19.97 -7.50 -7.60
C LEU A 360 -19.92 -9.02 -7.72
N LEU A 361 -18.73 -9.62 -7.71
CA LEU A 361 -18.56 -11.07 -7.70
C LEU A 361 -19.20 -11.71 -6.47
N ALA A 362 -19.04 -11.12 -5.28
CA ALA A 362 -19.72 -11.60 -4.07
C ALA A 362 -21.25 -11.61 -4.25
N GLY A 363 -21.82 -10.55 -4.84
CA GLY A 363 -23.24 -10.43 -5.16
C GLY A 363 -23.72 -11.47 -6.19
N ILE A 364 -22.99 -11.64 -7.30
CA ILE A 364 -23.29 -12.63 -8.34
C ILE A 364 -23.26 -14.05 -7.76
N LEU A 365 -22.23 -14.38 -6.99
CA LEU A 365 -22.09 -15.70 -6.36
C LEU A 365 -23.20 -15.93 -5.31
N ALA A 366 -23.57 -14.90 -4.54
CA ALA A 366 -24.65 -14.98 -3.57
C ALA A 366 -26.02 -15.20 -4.24
N ALA A 367 -26.27 -14.54 -5.38
CA ALA A 367 -27.47 -14.75 -6.18
C ALA A 367 -27.49 -16.16 -6.80
N PHE A 368 -26.39 -16.57 -7.43
CA PHE A 368 -26.24 -17.89 -8.03
C PHE A 368 -26.32 -19.03 -7.01
N TYR A 369 -25.92 -18.79 -5.76
CA TYR A 369 -26.05 -19.76 -4.67
C TYR A 369 -27.48 -20.27 -4.49
N ARG A 370 -28.51 -19.45 -4.81
CA ARG A 370 -29.92 -19.87 -4.77
C ARG A 370 -30.33 -20.72 -5.98
N LEU A 371 -29.66 -20.50 -7.12
CA LEU A 371 -29.95 -21.15 -8.40
C LEU A 371 -29.14 -22.42 -8.63
N ARG A 372 -28.11 -22.68 -7.82
CA ARG A 372 -27.25 -23.86 -7.97
C ARG A 372 -28.07 -25.15 -7.89
N THR A 373 -27.72 -26.08 -8.76
CA THR A 373 -28.31 -27.42 -8.81
C THR A 373 -27.44 -28.46 -8.10
N ARG A 374 -26.16 -28.14 -7.90
CA ARG A 374 -25.17 -29.05 -7.35
C ARG A 374 -24.18 -28.32 -6.43
N GLU A 375 -23.73 -29.02 -5.41
CA GLU A 375 -22.67 -28.55 -4.52
C GLU A 375 -21.36 -28.39 -5.27
N GLY A 376 -20.65 -27.31 -4.98
CA GLY A 376 -19.38 -26.94 -5.62
C GLY A 376 -19.56 -26.05 -6.85
N GLN A 377 -20.79 -25.86 -7.35
CA GLN A 377 -21.03 -25.02 -8.53
C GLN A 377 -20.76 -23.54 -8.26
N VAL A 378 -20.96 -23.07 -7.03
CA VAL A 378 -20.71 -21.67 -6.67
C VAL A 378 -19.20 -21.43 -6.61
N PHE A 379 -18.47 -22.35 -6.01
CA PHE A 379 -17.00 -22.28 -6.00
C PHE A 379 -16.41 -22.44 -7.41
N ALA A 380 -16.95 -23.34 -8.23
CA ALA A 380 -16.53 -23.47 -9.63
C ALA A 380 -16.80 -22.18 -10.42
N LEU A 381 -17.97 -21.55 -10.21
CA LEU A 381 -18.28 -20.25 -10.82
C LEU A 381 -17.31 -19.15 -10.36
N LEU A 382 -16.92 -19.14 -9.08
CA LEU A 382 -15.86 -18.25 -8.57
C LEU A 382 -14.54 -18.45 -9.33
N LEU A 383 -14.11 -19.71 -9.50
CA LEU A 383 -12.90 -20.07 -10.25
C LEU A 383 -12.96 -19.70 -11.74
N ILE A 384 -14.14 -19.38 -12.28
CA ILE A 384 -14.31 -18.89 -13.65
C ILE A 384 -14.33 -17.36 -13.67
N LEU A 385 -15.23 -16.74 -12.91
CA LEU A 385 -15.50 -15.31 -12.99
C LEU A 385 -14.36 -14.45 -12.42
N TYR A 386 -13.78 -14.86 -11.29
CA TYR A 386 -12.69 -14.11 -10.68
C TYR A 386 -11.46 -14.01 -11.59
N PRO A 387 -10.92 -15.10 -12.14
CA PRO A 387 -9.77 -14.98 -13.05
C PRO A 387 -10.08 -14.22 -14.34
N VAL A 388 -11.29 -14.32 -14.90
CA VAL A 388 -11.68 -13.53 -16.08
C VAL A 388 -11.62 -12.03 -15.78
N THR A 389 -12.28 -11.59 -14.70
CA THR A 389 -12.24 -10.18 -14.28
C THR A 389 -10.84 -9.75 -13.85
N ARG A 390 -10.07 -10.66 -13.25
CA ARG A 390 -8.68 -10.43 -12.86
C ARG A 390 -7.77 -10.20 -14.07
N PHE A 391 -7.98 -10.96 -15.15
CA PHE A 391 -7.24 -10.79 -16.40
C PHE A 391 -7.45 -9.38 -16.97
N ILE A 392 -8.70 -8.90 -16.99
CA ILE A 392 -9.06 -7.56 -17.47
C ILE A 392 -8.46 -6.48 -16.54
N LEU A 393 -8.59 -6.64 -15.23
CA LEU A 393 -8.00 -5.70 -14.26
C LEU A 393 -6.49 -5.64 -14.38
N GLU A 394 -5.83 -6.76 -14.70
CA GLU A 394 -4.39 -6.79 -14.92
C GLU A 394 -3.97 -5.99 -16.16
N SER A 395 -4.81 -5.90 -17.19
CA SER A 395 -4.56 -5.02 -18.34
C SER A 395 -4.68 -3.53 -18.00
N ILE A 396 -5.34 -3.19 -16.90
CA ILE A 396 -5.45 -1.82 -16.38
C ILE A 396 -4.30 -1.52 -15.41
N ARG A 397 -3.79 -2.55 -14.72
CA ARG A 397 -2.66 -2.47 -13.78
C ARG A 397 -1.36 -2.33 -14.54
N ASP A 398 -0.50 -1.47 -14.02
CA ASP A 398 0.80 -1.16 -14.62
C ASP A 398 1.94 -1.68 -13.74
N ASP A 399 1.62 -2.20 -12.56
CA ASP A 399 2.57 -2.54 -11.50
C ASP A 399 3.07 -3.98 -11.51
N ASN A 400 2.99 -4.66 -12.66
CA ASN A 400 3.41 -6.06 -12.75
C ASN A 400 4.28 -6.29 -14.00
N PRO A 401 5.54 -6.73 -13.83
CA PRO A 401 6.44 -6.91 -14.98
C PRO A 401 5.97 -8.08 -15.86
N HIS A 402 5.98 -7.86 -17.18
CA HIS A 402 5.62 -8.87 -18.17
C HIS A 402 6.75 -9.91 -18.30
N ASN A 403 6.66 -10.98 -17.51
CA ASN A 403 7.77 -11.90 -17.28
C ASN A 403 7.70 -13.23 -18.07
N LEU A 404 6.65 -13.48 -18.87
CA LEU A 404 6.50 -14.77 -19.58
C LEU A 404 6.02 -14.60 -21.03
N LEU A 405 6.38 -15.57 -21.89
CA LEU A 405 6.10 -15.60 -23.34
C LEU A 405 6.55 -14.31 -24.05
N GLN A 406 7.85 -14.01 -24.02
CA GLN A 406 8.44 -12.84 -24.70
C GLN A 406 7.78 -11.48 -24.29
N GLY A 407 7.18 -11.41 -23.10
CA GLY A 407 6.54 -10.21 -22.60
C GLY A 407 5.08 -10.01 -23.00
N VAL A 408 4.42 -11.03 -23.56
CA VAL A 408 3.02 -10.94 -24.03
C VAL A 408 2.01 -11.05 -22.89
N LEU A 409 2.29 -11.84 -21.84
CA LEU A 409 1.36 -12.03 -20.71
C LEU A 409 2.06 -11.89 -19.35
N THR A 410 1.36 -11.32 -18.36
CA THR A 410 1.83 -11.26 -16.97
C THR A 410 1.60 -12.59 -16.25
N HIS A 411 2.32 -12.82 -15.13
CA HIS A 411 2.13 -14.02 -14.29
C HIS A 411 0.67 -14.17 -13.81
N ASN A 412 0.02 -13.05 -13.47
CA ASN A 412 -1.37 -13.02 -13.04
C ASN A 412 -2.35 -13.35 -14.18
N GLN A 413 -2.04 -12.98 -15.42
CA GLN A 413 -2.87 -13.32 -16.59
C GLN A 413 -2.78 -14.81 -16.91
N TYR A 414 -1.58 -15.39 -16.88
CA TYR A 414 -1.41 -16.83 -17.12
C TYR A 414 -2.13 -17.67 -16.06
N THR A 415 -1.89 -17.38 -14.77
CA THR A 415 -2.56 -18.07 -13.66
C THR A 415 -4.08 -17.91 -13.74
N SER A 416 -4.57 -16.78 -14.26
CA SER A 416 -6.00 -16.58 -14.51
C SER A 416 -6.55 -17.51 -15.58
N VAL A 417 -5.87 -17.68 -16.72
CA VAL A 417 -6.30 -18.61 -17.78
C VAL A 417 -6.35 -20.05 -17.26
N VAL A 418 -5.31 -20.49 -16.57
CA VAL A 418 -5.25 -21.84 -15.98
C VAL A 418 -6.38 -22.05 -14.97
N MET A 419 -6.60 -21.08 -14.09
CA MET A 419 -7.64 -21.16 -13.06
C MET A 419 -9.05 -21.16 -13.66
N ALA A 420 -9.29 -20.33 -14.69
CA ALA A 420 -10.55 -20.32 -15.42
C ALA A 420 -10.83 -21.66 -16.11
N GLY A 421 -9.82 -22.23 -16.78
CA GLY A 421 -9.92 -23.56 -17.39
C GLY A 421 -10.24 -24.65 -16.37
N ALA A 422 -9.53 -24.66 -15.23
CA ALA A 422 -9.81 -25.59 -14.13
C ALA A 422 -11.25 -25.41 -13.57
N GLY A 423 -11.72 -24.16 -13.45
CA GLY A 423 -13.08 -23.85 -13.04
C GLY A 423 -14.14 -24.38 -14.01
N ILE A 424 -13.93 -24.24 -15.33
CA ILE A 424 -14.82 -24.79 -16.36
C ILE A 424 -14.85 -26.33 -16.28
N VAL A 425 -13.69 -26.97 -16.20
CA VAL A 425 -13.59 -28.43 -16.07
C VAL A 425 -14.31 -28.91 -14.81
N LEU A 426 -14.10 -28.23 -13.67
CA LEU A 426 -14.80 -28.55 -12.43
C LEU A 426 -16.31 -28.39 -12.60
N PHE A 427 -16.78 -27.28 -13.19
CA PHE A 427 -18.20 -27.02 -13.39
C PHE A 427 -18.87 -28.10 -14.26
N LEU A 428 -18.19 -28.55 -15.33
CA LEU A 428 -18.66 -29.62 -16.20
C LEU A 428 -18.61 -30.98 -15.50
N ALA A 429 -17.54 -31.29 -14.78
CA ALA A 429 -17.40 -32.54 -14.02
C ALA A 429 -18.48 -32.68 -12.94
N LEU A 430 -18.89 -31.57 -12.32
CA LEU A 430 -19.98 -31.57 -11.35
C LEU A 430 -21.29 -32.09 -11.95
N LYS A 431 -21.54 -31.93 -13.26
CA LYS A 431 -22.76 -32.46 -13.92
C LYS A 431 -22.92 -33.97 -13.78
N ARG A 432 -21.81 -34.72 -13.60
CA ARG A 432 -21.81 -36.17 -13.40
C ARG A 432 -22.40 -36.60 -12.06
N PHE A 433 -22.43 -35.71 -11.09
CA PHE A 433 -23.07 -35.98 -9.80
C PHE A 433 -24.58 -35.76 -9.90
N PRO A 434 -25.39 -36.51 -9.13
CA PRO A 434 -26.82 -36.25 -9.03
C PRO A 434 -27.03 -34.80 -8.55
N ALA A 435 -28.15 -34.21 -8.96
CA ALA A 435 -28.56 -32.92 -8.44
C ALA A 435 -28.54 -33.00 -6.92
N SER A 436 -27.64 -32.24 -6.29
CA SER A 436 -27.69 -32.08 -4.84
C SER A 436 -28.97 -31.32 -4.61
N ALA A 437 -29.92 -31.84 -3.82
CA ALA A 437 -31.10 -31.07 -3.44
C ALA A 437 -30.60 -29.65 -3.09
N GLY A 438 -31.04 -28.65 -3.85
CA GLY A 438 -30.54 -27.28 -3.74
C GLY A 438 -30.76 -26.74 -2.32
N PRO A 439 -30.59 -25.43 -2.05
CA PRO A 439 -30.95 -24.87 -0.77
C PRO A 439 -32.48 -24.80 -0.55
N GLY A 440 -33.20 -25.92 -0.69
CA GLY A 440 -34.53 -26.14 -0.14
C GLY A 440 -34.40 -26.52 1.33
N TRP A 441 -34.15 -25.53 2.18
CA TRP A 441 -34.15 -25.71 3.65
C TRP A 441 -35.45 -26.36 4.13
N ALA A 442 -36.58 -26.03 3.51
CA ALA A 442 -37.90 -26.60 3.78
C ALA A 442 -38.01 -28.08 3.36
N GLN A 443 -37.40 -28.45 2.24
CA GLN A 443 -37.43 -29.83 1.74
C GLN A 443 -36.55 -30.76 2.58
N ARG A 444 -35.38 -30.27 3.04
CA ARG A 444 -34.50 -31.05 3.93
C ARG A 444 -35.04 -31.19 5.36
N ALA A 445 -35.65 -30.12 5.92
CA ALA A 445 -36.32 -30.20 7.21
C ALA A 445 -37.57 -31.10 7.17
N ALA A 446 -38.30 -31.09 6.05
CA ALA A 446 -39.44 -31.99 5.84
C ALA A 446 -39.02 -33.46 5.72
N LEU A 447 -37.92 -33.76 5.00
CA LEU A 447 -37.40 -35.11 4.84
C LEU A 447 -36.84 -35.69 6.16
N SER A 448 -36.05 -34.90 6.90
CA SER A 448 -35.53 -35.35 8.20
C SER A 448 -36.63 -35.49 9.27
N GLY A 449 -37.66 -34.65 9.22
CA GLY A 449 -38.85 -34.77 10.07
C GLY A 449 -39.76 -35.95 9.71
N ALA A 450 -39.79 -36.38 8.45
CA ALA A 450 -40.54 -37.54 7.99
C ALA A 450 -39.86 -38.87 8.39
N GLU A 451 -38.54 -38.97 8.24
CA GLU A 451 -37.75 -40.14 8.66
C GLU A 451 -37.78 -40.36 10.19
N GLY A 452 -37.77 -39.27 10.98
CA GLY A 452 -37.91 -39.34 12.43
C GLY A 452 -39.30 -39.81 12.90
N LYS A 453 -40.35 -39.57 12.10
CA LYS A 453 -41.73 -40.01 12.42
C LYS A 453 -41.98 -41.47 12.01
N THR A 454 -41.42 -41.94 10.91
CA THR A 454 -41.52 -43.36 10.52
C THR A 454 -40.70 -44.26 11.44
N ALA A 455 -39.50 -43.83 11.87
CA ALA A 455 -38.69 -44.58 12.84
C ALA A 455 -39.33 -44.66 14.24
N ARG A 456 -40.16 -43.67 14.63
CA ARG A 456 -40.93 -43.71 15.88
C ARG A 456 -42.19 -44.57 15.80
N ARG A 457 -42.74 -44.77 14.60
CA ARG A 457 -43.96 -45.55 14.37
C ARG A 457 -43.67 -47.06 14.29
N GLY A 458 -42.55 -47.45 13.67
CA GLY A 458 -42.12 -48.86 13.61
C GLY A 458 -41.45 -49.42 14.87
N LYS A 459 -41.49 -48.69 16.00
CA LYS A 459 -40.95 -49.13 17.30
C LYS A 459 -42.04 -49.31 18.38
N ASN A 460 -43.29 -49.03 18.01
CA ASN A 460 -44.48 -49.12 18.87
C ASN A 460 -45.51 -50.15 18.35
N ASP A 461 -45.17 -50.88 17.27
CA ASP A 461 -45.87 -52.06 16.79
C ASP A 461 -44.93 -53.26 17.01
#